data_AF-A0A1A0TRU2-F1
#
_entry.id   AF-A0A1A0TRU2-F1
#
_cell.length_a   1.000
_cell.length_b   1.000
_cell.length_c   1.000
_cell.angle_alpha   90.00
_cell.angle_beta   90.00
_cell.angle_gamma   90.00
#
_symmetry.space_group_name_H-M   'P 1'
#
loop_
_entity.id
_entity.type
_entity.pdbx_description
1 polymer ?
#
loop_
_entity_poly.entity_id
_entity_poly.type
_entity_poly.pdbx_seq_one_letter_code
_entity_poly.pdbx_strand_id
1 'polypeptide(L)'
;MTTSALSPPFGRDTAIAKVRAGEDLWNTRDPQRVALGYTADSRWRNRSTLVCGRAQIVEFLTDKWARELDYRLIKELWAFGNDRIAVRFAYEFHDETGKDRLFHWDLSGPRPQGHPDLSELGL
;
A
#
# COMPACT_ATOMS: atom_id res chain seq x y z
N MET A 1 -19.20 10.75 -15.99
CA MET A 1 -18.80 10.87 -14.57
C MET A 1 -17.39 11.43 -14.54
N THR A 2 -17.20 12.62 -13.99
CA THR A 2 -15.86 13.20 -13.81
C THR A 2 -15.11 12.35 -12.80
N THR A 3 -14.10 11.61 -13.25
CA THR A 3 -13.18 10.90 -12.37
C THR A 3 -12.49 11.95 -11.52
N SER A 4 -12.92 12.11 -10.26
CA SER A 4 -12.29 13.05 -9.35
C SER A 4 -10.81 12.68 -9.23
N ALA A 5 -9.93 13.63 -9.56
CA ALA A 5 -8.51 13.36 -9.62
C ALA A 5 -8.02 12.92 -8.24
N LEU A 6 -7.30 11.80 -8.17
CA LEU A 6 -6.64 11.32 -6.94
C LEU A 6 -5.35 12.12 -6.66
N SER A 7 -5.44 13.44 -6.80
CA SER A 7 -4.38 14.42 -6.64
C SER A 7 -4.81 15.52 -5.67
N PRO A 8 -3.86 16.18 -5.00
CA PRO A 8 -4.15 17.36 -4.17
C PRO A 8 -4.90 18.46 -4.94
N PRO A 9 -5.70 19.31 -4.27
CA PRO A 9 -6.07 19.24 -2.86
C PRO A 9 -6.99 18.05 -2.56
N PHE A 10 -6.76 17.33 -1.45
CA PHE A 10 -7.61 16.21 -1.04
C PHE A 10 -8.80 16.66 -0.18
N GLY A 11 -9.99 16.20 -0.56
CA GLY A 11 -11.13 16.02 0.36
C GLY A 11 -11.13 14.62 0.99
N ARG A 12 -11.99 14.39 1.99
CA ARG A 12 -12.06 13.11 2.72
C ARG A 12 -12.23 11.91 1.77
N ASP A 13 -13.20 11.99 0.87
CA ASP A 13 -13.51 10.86 -0.04
C ASP A 13 -12.38 10.60 -1.04
N THR A 14 -11.77 11.66 -1.57
CA THR A 14 -10.59 11.53 -2.46
C THR A 14 -9.36 11.01 -1.72
N ALA A 15 -9.20 11.34 -0.42
CA ALA A 15 -8.12 10.80 0.40
C ALA A 15 -8.32 9.31 0.68
N ILE A 16 -9.54 8.88 1.03
CA ILE A 16 -9.89 7.46 1.17
C ILE A 16 -9.64 6.71 -0.14
N ALA A 17 -10.11 7.25 -1.27
CA ALA A 17 -9.89 6.66 -2.58
C ALA A 17 -8.40 6.60 -2.96
N LYS A 18 -7.60 7.62 -2.58
CA LYS A 18 -6.14 7.61 -2.78
C LYS A 18 -5.46 6.52 -1.95
N VAL A 19 -5.87 6.35 -0.69
CA VAL A 19 -5.36 5.30 0.19
C VAL A 19 -5.70 3.92 -0.37
N ARG A 20 -6.93 3.71 -0.82
CA ARG A 20 -7.34 2.43 -1.43
C ARG A 20 -6.59 2.15 -2.73
N ALA A 21 -6.43 3.14 -3.61
CA ALA A 21 -5.62 2.98 -4.82
C ALA A 21 -4.15 2.64 -4.51
N GLY A 22 -3.60 3.21 -3.43
CA GLY A 22 -2.27 2.85 -2.93
C GLY A 22 -2.22 1.44 -2.34
N GLU A 23 -3.26 0.98 -1.64
CA GLU A 23 -3.39 -0.39 -1.14
C GLU A 23 -3.42 -1.40 -2.29
N ASP A 24 -4.31 -1.19 -3.27
CA ASP A 24 -4.47 -2.05 -4.43
C ASP A 24 -3.17 -2.16 -5.23
N LEU A 25 -2.48 -1.03 -5.42
CA LEU A 25 -1.18 -1.00 -6.10
C LEU A 25 -0.14 -1.86 -5.38
N TRP A 26 -0.02 -1.73 -4.06
CA TRP A 26 0.94 -2.51 -3.28
C TRP A 26 0.58 -4.00 -3.19
N ASN A 27 -0.72 -4.33 -3.19
CA ASN A 27 -1.19 -5.73 -3.25
C ASN A 27 -0.92 -6.40 -4.60
N THR A 28 -0.50 -5.68 -5.65
CA THR A 28 0.01 -6.34 -6.86
C THR A 28 1.32 -7.10 -6.59
N ARG A 29 2.14 -6.59 -5.64
CA ARG A 29 3.54 -7.00 -5.40
C ARG A 29 4.42 -6.94 -6.64
N ASP A 30 4.11 -6.02 -7.56
CA ASP A 30 4.92 -5.75 -8.75
C ASP A 30 5.79 -4.49 -8.50
N PRO A 31 7.12 -4.64 -8.33
CA PRO A 31 8.03 -3.53 -8.06
C PRO A 31 7.96 -2.43 -9.12
N GLN A 32 7.88 -2.80 -10.40
CA GLN A 32 7.88 -1.86 -11.51
C GLN A 32 6.58 -1.05 -11.51
N ARG A 33 5.44 -1.74 -11.39
CA ARG A 33 4.13 -1.11 -11.36
C ARG A 33 3.96 -0.20 -10.14
N VAL A 34 4.43 -0.63 -8.96
CA VAL A 34 4.33 0.17 -7.73
C VAL A 34 5.20 1.42 -7.82
N ALA A 35 6.41 1.33 -8.37
CA ALA A 35 7.30 2.48 -8.53
C ALA A 35 6.69 3.60 -9.41
N LEU A 36 5.81 3.27 -10.37
CA LEU A 36 5.11 4.26 -11.19
C LEU A 36 4.16 5.16 -10.39
N GLY A 37 3.74 4.73 -9.18
CA GLY A 37 2.94 5.54 -8.27
C GLY A 37 3.69 6.70 -7.62
N TYR A 38 5.01 6.82 -7.86
CA TYR A 38 5.91 7.78 -7.23
C TYR A 38 6.61 8.64 -8.28
N THR A 39 7.09 9.83 -7.92
CA THR A 39 7.86 10.69 -8.82
C THR A 39 9.23 10.09 -9.15
N ALA A 40 9.84 10.48 -10.27
CA ALA A 40 11.15 9.97 -10.67
C ALA A 40 12.26 10.24 -9.64
N ASP A 41 12.13 11.34 -8.89
CA ASP A 41 13.03 11.84 -7.85
C ASP A 41 12.52 11.59 -6.41
N SER A 42 11.54 10.70 -6.24
CA SER A 42 10.93 10.43 -4.94
C SER A 42 11.97 10.02 -3.89
N ARG A 43 11.76 10.49 -2.66
CA ARG A 43 12.63 10.20 -1.52
C ARG A 43 11.84 9.48 -0.44
N TRP A 44 12.23 8.26 -0.11
CA TRP A 44 11.61 7.50 0.97
C TRP A 44 12.57 7.29 2.12
N ARG A 45 11.97 7.18 3.29
CA ARG A 45 12.55 6.47 4.43
C ARG A 45 11.63 5.31 4.76
N ASN A 46 12.08 4.08 4.56
CA ASN A 46 11.37 2.88 4.97
C ASN A 46 12.14 2.23 6.13
N ARG A 47 11.56 2.26 7.34
CA ARG A 47 12.25 1.86 8.58
C ARG A 47 13.58 2.64 8.73
N SER A 48 14.71 1.95 8.67
CA SER A 48 16.07 2.50 8.73
C SER A 48 16.72 2.69 7.34
N THR A 49 16.03 2.30 6.26
CA THR A 49 16.55 2.38 4.89
C THR A 49 16.11 3.68 4.21
N LEU A 50 17.05 4.34 3.53
CA LEU A 50 16.79 5.49 2.67
C LEU A 50 16.79 5.04 1.21
N VAL A 51 15.81 5.52 0.44
CA VAL A 51 15.61 5.13 -0.97
C VAL A 51 15.36 6.39 -1.79
N CYS A 52 16.14 6.58 -2.86
CA CYS A 52 16.13 7.76 -3.71
C CYS A 52 15.88 7.40 -5.18
N GLY A 53 14.76 7.87 -5.70
CA GLY A 53 14.34 7.70 -7.08
C GLY A 53 13.70 6.34 -7.38
N ARG A 54 13.03 6.25 -8.53
CA ARG A 54 12.28 5.04 -8.93
C ARG A 54 13.15 3.79 -9.05
N ALA A 55 14.39 3.91 -9.51
CA ALA A 55 15.29 2.77 -9.65
C ALA A 55 15.53 2.07 -8.30
N GLN A 56 15.88 2.84 -7.26
CA GLN A 56 16.08 2.28 -5.92
C GLN A 56 14.77 1.80 -5.28
N ILE A 57 13.63 2.42 -5.62
CA ILE A 57 12.31 1.91 -5.19
C ILE A 57 12.06 0.52 -5.76
N VAL A 58 12.34 0.30 -7.05
CA VAL A 58 12.20 -1.02 -7.69
C VAL A 58 13.10 -2.05 -7.00
N GLU A 59 14.38 -1.72 -6.77
CA GLU A 59 15.33 -2.60 -6.07
C GLU A 59 14.82 -2.96 -4.68
N PHE A 60 14.43 -1.96 -3.88
CA PHE A 60 13.90 -2.15 -2.54
C PHE A 60 12.65 -3.06 -2.51
N LEU A 61 11.71 -2.84 -3.43
CA LEU A 61 10.48 -3.61 -3.49
C LEU A 61 10.71 -5.04 -4.01
N THR A 62 11.67 -5.24 -4.92
CA THR A 62 12.08 -6.56 -5.40
C THR A 62 12.60 -7.40 -4.22
N ASP A 63 13.49 -6.84 -3.42
CA ASP A 63 14.03 -7.48 -2.24
C ASP A 63 12.97 -7.76 -1.17
N LYS A 64 12.03 -6.83 -1.00
CA LYS A 64 10.92 -6.96 -0.05
C LYS A 64 10.08 -8.20 -0.38
N TRP A 65 9.60 -8.31 -1.61
CA TRP A 65 8.67 -9.39 -1.99
C TRP A 65 9.36 -10.71 -2.38
N ALA A 66 10.69 -10.73 -2.51
CA ALA A 66 11.46 -11.97 -2.48
C ALA A 66 11.45 -12.64 -1.09
N ARG A 67 11.26 -11.87 -0.01
CA ARG A 67 11.27 -12.37 1.38
C ARG A 67 9.89 -12.44 2.01
N GLU A 68 9.03 -11.47 1.74
CA GLU A 68 7.70 -11.38 2.32
C GLU A 68 6.67 -12.12 1.46
N LEU A 69 6.63 -13.45 1.60
CA LEU A 69 5.77 -14.33 0.79
C LEU A 69 4.29 -14.23 1.20
N ASP A 70 3.40 -14.48 0.23
CA ASP A 70 1.94 -14.35 0.37
C ASP A 70 1.48 -13.03 1.02
N TYR A 71 2.18 -11.95 0.65
CA TYR A 71 1.96 -10.60 1.14
C TYR A 71 0.52 -10.14 0.89
N ARG A 72 -0.15 -9.71 1.97
CA ARG A 72 -1.48 -9.07 1.97
C ARG A 72 -1.44 -7.82 2.82
N LEU A 73 -1.91 -6.70 2.27
CA LEU A 73 -1.86 -5.39 2.91
C LEU A 73 -3.25 -4.78 3.02
N ILE A 74 -3.52 -4.18 4.17
CA ILE A 74 -4.65 -3.29 4.41
C ILE A 74 -4.10 -1.91 4.78
N LYS A 75 -4.59 -0.85 4.14
CA LYS A 75 -4.34 0.54 4.47
C LYS A 75 -5.64 1.24 4.84
N GLU A 76 -5.59 2.06 5.87
CA GLU A 76 -6.73 2.84 6.37
C GLU A 76 -6.31 4.30 6.54
N LEU A 77 -7.20 5.22 6.15
CA LEU A 77 -6.96 6.66 6.32
C LEU A 77 -6.93 7.02 7.81
N TRP A 78 -5.89 7.73 8.25
CA TRP A 78 -5.84 8.32 9.59
C TRP A 78 -6.25 9.79 9.57
N ALA A 79 -5.60 10.59 8.72
CA ALA A 79 -5.87 12.01 8.55
C ALA A 79 -5.46 12.46 7.16
N PHE A 80 -6.00 13.59 6.70
CA PHE A 80 -5.59 14.20 5.44
C PHE A 80 -5.51 15.73 5.61
N GLY A 81 -4.65 16.34 4.82
CA GLY A 81 -4.58 17.78 4.60
C GLY A 81 -4.66 18.08 3.11
N ASN A 82 -4.20 19.27 2.71
CA ASN A 82 -4.22 19.70 1.32
C ASN A 82 -3.49 18.70 0.40
N ASP A 83 -2.18 18.48 0.63
CA ASP A 83 -1.30 17.66 -0.19
C ASP A 83 -0.73 16.43 0.54
N ARG A 84 -1.17 16.19 1.79
CA ARG A 84 -0.64 15.13 2.66
C ARG A 84 -1.73 14.21 3.15
N ILE A 85 -1.40 12.92 3.27
CA ILE A 85 -2.26 11.89 3.83
C ILE A 85 -1.45 11.11 4.86
N ALA A 86 -2.00 10.97 6.07
CA ALA A 86 -1.51 10.05 7.08
C ALA A 86 -2.31 8.74 6.99
N VAL A 87 -1.61 7.61 7.00
CA VAL A 87 -2.18 6.28 6.72
C VAL A 87 -1.76 5.31 7.82
N ARG A 88 -2.72 4.59 8.40
CA ARG A 88 -2.47 3.37 9.18
C ARG A 88 -2.44 2.19 8.23
N PHE A 89 -1.59 1.21 8.49
CA PHE A 89 -1.57 -0.01 7.68
C PHE A 89 -1.05 -1.20 8.48
N ALA A 90 -1.51 -2.38 8.10
CA ALA A 90 -0.97 -3.65 8.55
C ALA A 90 -0.82 -4.57 7.33
N TYR A 91 0.20 -5.41 7.35
CA TYR A 91 0.39 -6.42 6.32
C TYR A 91 0.78 -7.74 6.95
N GLU A 92 0.24 -8.81 6.39
CA GLU A 92 0.61 -10.18 6.73
C GLU A 92 1.42 -10.77 5.59
N PHE A 93 2.48 -11.46 5.98
CA PHE A 93 3.31 -12.28 5.13
C PHE A 93 3.80 -13.44 6.00
N HIS A 94 4.36 -14.47 5.38
CA HIS A 94 5.08 -15.49 6.13
C HIS A 94 6.46 -15.71 5.52
N ASP A 95 7.37 -16.18 6.35
CA ASP A 95 8.50 -16.99 5.92
C ASP A 95 8.06 -18.47 5.84
N GLU A 96 8.97 -19.41 5.60
CA GLU A 96 8.64 -20.82 5.39
C GLU A 96 7.88 -21.52 6.56
N THR A 97 7.64 -20.86 7.71
CA THR A 97 7.17 -21.48 8.96
C THR A 97 5.74 -21.15 9.42
N GLY A 98 4.90 -20.58 8.55
CA GLY A 98 3.65 -19.85 8.88
C GLY A 98 2.66 -20.42 9.92
N LYS A 99 2.00 -19.50 10.66
CA LYS A 99 0.81 -19.71 11.53
C LYS A 99 -0.16 -18.52 11.51
N ASP A 100 -1.41 -18.78 11.91
CA ASP A 100 -2.57 -17.90 12.19
C ASP A 100 -2.58 -16.51 11.54
N ARG A 101 -3.44 -16.36 10.50
CA ARG A 101 -3.60 -15.16 9.69
C ARG A 101 -5.01 -14.60 9.84
N LEU A 102 -5.17 -13.28 9.72
CA LEU A 102 -6.44 -12.56 9.68
C LEU A 102 -6.80 -12.14 8.25
N PHE A 103 -5.82 -12.03 7.35
CA PHE A 103 -6.04 -11.51 5.99
C PHE A 103 -6.24 -12.66 5.01
N HIS A 104 -7.48 -12.84 4.57
CA HIS A 104 -7.87 -13.95 3.68
C HIS A 104 -8.59 -13.43 2.43
N TRP A 105 -7.85 -13.37 1.32
CA TRP A 105 -8.40 -13.21 -0.03
C TRP A 105 -7.42 -13.78 -1.06
N ASP A 106 -7.88 -14.00 -2.28
CA ASP A 106 -7.04 -14.46 -3.38
C ASP A 106 -5.92 -13.44 -3.69
N LEU A 107 -4.67 -13.92 -3.71
CA LEU A 107 -3.51 -13.10 -4.02
C LEU A 107 -3.53 -12.56 -5.45
N SER A 108 -4.27 -13.16 -6.38
CA SER A 108 -4.33 -12.69 -7.77
C SER A 108 -4.95 -11.29 -7.92
N GLY A 109 -5.68 -10.82 -6.90
CA GLY A 109 -6.42 -9.56 -6.94
C GLY A 109 -6.16 -8.63 -5.75
N PRO A 110 -6.74 -7.41 -5.80
CA PRO A 110 -6.77 -6.51 -4.66
C PRO A 110 -7.62 -7.10 -3.53
N ARG A 111 -7.55 -6.49 -2.34
CA ARG A 111 -8.51 -6.80 -1.27
C ARG A 111 -9.94 -6.60 -1.81
N PRO A 112 -10.90 -7.51 -1.52
CA PRO A 112 -12.29 -7.34 -1.94
C PRO A 112 -12.97 -6.11 -1.32
N GLN A 113 -14.01 -5.58 -1.97
CA GLN A 113 -14.74 -4.38 -1.51
C GLN A 113 -15.49 -4.58 -0.17
N GLY A 114 -15.84 -5.82 0.19
CA GLY A 114 -16.51 -6.15 1.45
C GLY A 114 -15.60 -6.80 2.51
N HIS A 115 -14.29 -6.87 2.26
CA HIS A 115 -13.37 -7.38 3.27
C HIS A 115 -13.15 -6.31 4.36
N PRO A 116 -13.23 -6.66 5.66
CA PRO A 116 -13.06 -5.72 6.76
C PRO A 116 -11.78 -4.86 6.64
N ASP A 117 -11.88 -3.60 7.02
CA ASP A 117 -10.76 -2.67 7.24
C ASP A 117 -10.07 -2.93 8.60
N LEU A 118 -8.98 -2.21 8.88
CA LEU A 118 -8.19 -2.39 10.11
C LEU A 118 -9.03 -2.21 11.37
N SER A 119 -9.83 -1.14 11.42
CA SER A 119 -10.67 -0.85 12.59
C SER A 119 -11.76 -1.91 12.80
N GLU A 120 -12.27 -2.50 11.71
CA GLU A 120 -13.29 -3.56 11.78
C GLU A 120 -12.70 -4.90 12.23
N LEU A 121 -11.39 -5.11 12.03
CA LEU A 121 -10.63 -6.25 12.56
C LEU A 121 -10.14 -6.04 14.00
N GLY A 122 -10.34 -4.85 14.58
CA GLY A 122 -9.85 -4.51 15.91
C GLY A 122 -8.33 -4.34 16.00
N LEU A 123 -7.67 -3.98 14.89
CA LEU A 123 -6.23 -3.72 14.77
C LEU A 123 -5.88 -2.23 14.79
#